data_AF-A0A059BWJ8-F1
#
_entry.id   AF-A0A059BWJ8-F1
#
_cell.length_a   1.000
_cell.length_b   1.000
_cell.length_c   1.000
_cell.angle_alpha   90.00
_cell.angle_beta   90.00
_cell.angle_gamma   90.00
#
_symmetry.space_group_name_H-M   'P 1'
#
loop_
_entity.id
_entity.type
_entity.pdbx_description
1 polymer ?
#
loop_
_entity_poly.entity_id
_entity_poly.type
_entity_poly.pdbx_seq_one_letter_code
_entity_poly.pdbx_strand_id
1 'polypeptide(L)'
;MDVRRRPPKPPLPSAARGGGRGPASSSPPLEPPKASDALPLPLYLTNAVFFTLFFSVAYYLLHRWRDKIRDSVPLHFVTLPEIAAIVSLIASFIYLLGFFGIDFVQTFIARASHDAWEDLDDDVNRGFGCTDIVAPLPKSGDPAPVISALSSAEDEEIVKSVVDGTIPSYSLESKLGDCRRAAFVRREALQRTTGKSLANLPLEGFDYTSILGQCCEMPVGYVQIPVGVAGPLLLDGFEYYVPMATTEGCLVASTNRGCKAIYVSGGARSVLLRDGMTRAPVVRFGDVKRASELKFFLEDPVNFDTLALVFNRSSRFARLQSIKCSIAGKNLYMRFSCSTGDAMGMNMVSKGVQNVLDFLQSDFPDMDVIGISGNFCSDKKPAAVNWIEGRGKSVVCEALIKEEVVKQVLKTNVAALVELNMLKNLTGSAVAGALGGFNAHASNIVSAIYIATGQDPAQNVESSHCITMMEAVNEGRDLHISVTMPSIEVGTVGGGTQLASQSACLNMLGVKGANKEFPGANARLLATIVAGSVLAGELSLMSAIAAGQLVKSHMKYNRSSRDVTKVC
;
A
#
# COMPACT_ATOMS: atom_id res chain seq x y z
N MET A 1 35.07 -67.44 4.45
CA MET A 1 34.92 -67.80 3.02
C MET A 1 33.48 -67.58 2.61
N ASP A 2 33.25 -67.52 1.30
CA ASP A 2 32.00 -67.11 0.66
C ASP A 2 30.91 -68.21 0.62
N VAL A 3 29.69 -67.81 0.21
CA VAL A 3 28.59 -68.63 -0.36
C VAL A 3 28.11 -69.90 0.38
N ARG A 4 26.79 -69.98 0.62
CA ARG A 4 25.99 -71.23 0.47
C ARG A 4 24.58 -70.94 -0.05
N ARG A 5 23.92 -71.95 -0.64
CA ARG A 5 22.72 -71.80 -1.49
C ARG A 5 21.41 -72.34 -0.86
N ARG A 6 20.30 -71.77 -1.35
CA ARG A 6 18.87 -72.23 -1.47
C ARG A 6 18.67 -73.74 -1.80
N PRO A 7 17.43 -74.32 -1.89
CA PRO A 7 16.03 -73.80 -1.84
C PRO A 7 15.10 -74.67 -0.91
N PRO A 8 13.74 -74.86 -1.05
CA PRO A 8 12.65 -74.27 -1.88
C PRO A 8 11.32 -73.83 -1.15
N LYS A 9 10.25 -73.54 -1.94
CA LYS A 9 8.87 -73.03 -1.66
C LYS A 9 7.80 -74.15 -1.43
N PRO A 10 6.45 -73.94 -1.25
CA PRO A 10 5.55 -72.74 -1.11
C PRO A 10 4.73 -72.81 0.24
N PRO A 11 3.42 -72.46 0.46
CA PRO A 11 2.37 -71.66 -0.23
C PRO A 11 1.56 -70.66 0.68
N LEU A 12 0.28 -70.37 0.33
CA LEU A 12 -0.81 -69.54 0.96
C LEU A 12 -2.18 -70.04 0.37
N PRO A 13 -3.42 -69.57 0.71
CA PRO A 13 -4.00 -68.84 1.87
C PRO A 13 -5.34 -69.45 2.41
N SER A 14 -6.03 -68.82 3.39
CA SER A 14 -7.51 -68.94 3.62
C SER A 14 -8.08 -67.84 4.55
N ALA A 15 -9.41 -67.63 4.61
CA ALA A 15 -10.06 -66.64 5.49
C ALA A 15 -11.51 -67.02 5.88
N ALA A 16 -12.00 -66.67 7.09
CA ALA A 16 -13.44 -66.53 7.43
C ALA A 16 -13.77 -65.91 8.82
N ARG A 17 -14.60 -64.84 8.81
CA ARG A 17 -15.72 -64.46 9.72
C ARG A 17 -15.76 -64.82 11.24
N GLY A 18 -15.87 -63.77 12.07
CA GLY A 18 -17.09 -63.51 12.88
C GLY A 18 -17.07 -63.67 14.43
N GLY A 19 -17.79 -62.78 15.15
CA GLY A 19 -18.19 -62.98 16.57
C GLY A 19 -18.05 -61.75 17.49
N GLY A 20 -19.14 -61.01 17.75
CA GLY A 20 -19.10 -59.70 18.44
C GLY A 20 -19.25 -59.64 19.98
N ARG A 21 -19.13 -58.40 20.49
CA ARG A 21 -19.55 -57.82 21.79
C ARG A 21 -18.80 -58.21 23.09
N GLY A 22 -18.30 -57.19 23.79
CA GLY A 22 -17.96 -57.22 25.23
C GLY A 22 -16.92 -56.14 25.62
N PRO A 23 -17.19 -55.21 26.56
CA PRO A 23 -16.30 -54.08 26.85
C PRO A 23 -15.29 -54.36 27.99
N ALA A 24 -14.14 -53.68 27.95
CA ALA A 24 -13.16 -53.61 29.04
C ALA A 24 -12.62 -52.18 29.20
N SER A 25 -12.21 -51.84 30.43
CA SER A 25 -11.85 -50.49 30.88
C SER A 25 -10.61 -49.89 30.19
N SER A 26 -10.67 -48.59 29.89
CA SER A 26 -9.51 -47.79 29.50
C SER A 26 -8.60 -47.46 30.69
N SER A 27 -7.31 -47.33 30.41
CA SER A 27 -6.32 -46.65 31.28
C SER A 27 -5.73 -45.46 30.50
N PRO A 28 -5.45 -44.32 31.15
CA PRO A 28 -5.05 -43.10 30.45
C PRO A 28 -3.57 -43.14 30.01
N PRO A 29 -3.22 -42.56 28.85
CA PRO A 29 -1.83 -42.32 28.46
C PRO A 29 -1.12 -41.31 29.37
N LEU A 30 0.21 -41.37 29.41
CA LEU A 30 1.07 -40.43 30.13
C LEU A 30 1.15 -39.07 29.41
N GLU A 31 1.13 -37.97 30.17
CA GLU A 31 1.39 -36.64 29.64
C GLU A 31 2.88 -36.45 29.25
N PRO A 32 3.19 -35.61 28.23
CA PRO A 32 4.56 -35.16 27.99
C PRO A 32 5.05 -34.19 29.09
N PRO A 33 6.37 -34.12 29.35
CA PRO A 33 6.92 -33.35 30.47
C PRO A 33 6.72 -31.84 30.30
N LYS A 34 6.49 -31.15 31.43
CA LYS A 34 6.20 -29.70 31.47
C LYS A 34 7.43 -28.94 32.00
N ALA A 35 7.59 -27.70 31.55
CA ALA A 35 8.75 -26.86 31.93
C ALA A 35 8.80 -26.50 33.44
N SER A 36 7.77 -26.86 34.21
CA SER A 36 7.75 -26.87 35.67
C SER A 36 8.89 -27.67 36.31
N ASP A 37 9.35 -28.72 35.64
CA ASP A 37 10.12 -29.79 36.27
C ASP A 37 11.63 -29.44 36.38
N ALA A 38 12.02 -28.25 35.93
CA ALA A 38 13.41 -27.80 35.82
C ALA A 38 13.95 -27.05 37.06
N LEU A 39 13.11 -26.58 37.99
CA LEU A 39 13.53 -25.80 39.16
C LEU A 39 12.73 -26.16 40.43
N PRO A 40 13.37 -26.37 41.60
CA PRO A 40 12.71 -26.84 42.82
C PRO A 40 12.00 -25.72 43.62
N LEU A 41 11.46 -24.70 42.95
CA LEU A 41 10.84 -23.53 43.57
C LEU A 41 9.46 -23.23 42.95
N PRO A 42 8.47 -22.75 43.74
CA PRO A 42 7.15 -22.41 43.21
C PRO A 42 7.23 -21.37 42.09
N LEU A 43 6.61 -21.67 40.94
CA LEU A 43 6.74 -20.86 39.71
C LEU A 43 6.43 -19.37 39.89
N TYR A 44 5.46 -19.01 40.75
CA TYR A 44 5.14 -17.61 41.04
C TYR A 44 6.31 -16.86 41.72
N LEU A 45 7.06 -17.54 42.59
CA LEU A 45 8.21 -16.99 43.31
C LEU A 45 9.39 -16.83 42.36
N THR A 46 9.66 -17.85 41.54
CA THR A 46 10.69 -17.82 40.50
C THR A 46 10.45 -16.69 39.50
N ASN A 47 9.20 -16.53 39.03
CA ASN A 47 8.79 -15.41 38.17
C ASN A 47 8.96 -14.05 38.84
N ALA A 48 8.54 -13.90 40.11
CA ALA A 48 8.70 -12.65 40.85
C ALA A 48 10.18 -12.26 41.02
N VAL A 49 11.06 -13.23 41.28
CA VAL A 49 12.52 -13.03 41.34
C VAL A 49 13.08 -12.59 40.00
N PHE A 50 12.76 -13.27 38.88
CA PHE A 50 13.30 -12.88 37.58
C PHE A 50 12.74 -11.55 37.04
N PHE A 51 11.47 -11.21 37.32
CA PHE A 51 10.94 -9.88 37.00
C PHE A 51 11.62 -8.76 37.81
N THR A 52 11.76 -8.93 39.12
CA THR A 52 12.40 -7.90 39.97
C THR A 52 13.89 -7.76 39.64
N LEU A 53 14.58 -8.88 39.35
CA LEU A 53 15.95 -8.88 38.85
C LEU A 53 16.06 -8.12 37.52
N PHE A 54 15.24 -8.45 36.52
CA PHE A 54 15.23 -7.80 35.21
C PHE A 54 15.07 -6.28 35.33
N PHE A 55 14.03 -5.81 36.01
CA PHE A 55 13.75 -4.38 36.12
C PHE A 55 14.78 -3.62 36.99
N SER A 56 15.25 -4.20 38.10
CA SER A 56 16.26 -3.55 38.96
C SER A 56 17.61 -3.43 38.25
N VAL A 57 18.00 -4.46 37.49
CA VAL A 57 19.25 -4.49 36.73
C VAL A 57 19.19 -3.58 35.50
N ALA A 58 18.06 -3.55 34.79
CA ALA A 58 17.83 -2.60 33.70
C ALA A 58 17.89 -1.14 34.21
N TYR A 59 17.25 -0.84 35.33
CA TYR A 59 17.31 0.48 35.96
C TYR A 59 18.73 0.89 36.36
N TYR A 60 19.50 -0.04 36.95
CA TYR A 60 20.91 0.18 37.28
C TYR A 60 21.75 0.52 36.05
N LEU A 61 21.62 -0.25 34.96
CA LEU A 61 22.36 -0.03 33.73
C LEU A 61 21.99 1.31 33.05
N LEU A 62 20.70 1.65 33.00
CA LEU A 62 20.23 2.95 32.50
C LEU A 62 20.79 4.12 33.31
N HIS A 63 20.85 4.00 34.65
CA HIS A 63 21.47 5.04 35.48
C HIS A 63 22.97 5.16 35.20
N ARG A 64 23.70 4.04 35.13
CA ARG A 64 25.15 4.02 34.85
C ARG A 64 25.49 4.58 33.47
N TRP A 65 24.71 4.25 32.44
CA TRP A 65 24.92 4.82 31.10
C TRP A 65 24.60 6.32 31.07
N ARG A 66 23.57 6.78 31.79
CA ARG A 66 23.29 8.21 31.96
C ARG A 66 24.44 8.97 32.63
N ASP A 67 25.02 8.40 33.71
CA ASP A 67 26.19 8.99 34.36
C ASP A 67 27.40 9.05 33.40
N LYS A 68 27.70 7.95 32.68
CA LYS A 68 28.79 7.94 31.68
C LYS A 68 28.59 8.96 30.56
N ILE A 69 27.36 9.16 30.09
CA ILE A 69 27.05 10.19 29.07
C ILE A 69 27.30 11.60 29.62
N ARG A 70 26.87 11.89 30.85
CA ARG A 70 27.13 13.19 31.52
C ARG A 70 28.64 13.42 31.72
N ASP A 71 29.34 12.39 32.17
CA ASP A 71 30.74 12.47 32.58
C ASP A 71 31.71 12.17 31.40
N SER A 72 31.19 12.11 30.17
CA SER A 72 31.91 11.89 28.90
C SER A 72 32.75 10.59 28.83
N VAL A 73 32.39 9.57 29.60
CA VAL A 73 33.06 8.26 29.62
C VAL A 73 32.54 7.39 28.46
N PRO A 74 33.41 6.82 27.60
CA PRO A 74 32.97 5.96 26.50
C PRO A 74 32.16 4.75 26.97
N LEU A 75 30.95 4.57 26.41
CA LEU A 75 30.00 3.52 26.83
C LEU A 75 30.54 2.09 26.67
N HIS A 76 31.50 1.87 25.76
CA HIS A 76 32.17 0.57 25.58
C HIS A 76 33.13 0.20 26.73
N PHE A 77 33.46 1.13 27.63
CA PHE A 77 34.32 0.88 28.78
C PHE A 77 33.50 0.35 29.96
N VAL A 78 33.30 -0.97 30.02
CA VAL A 78 32.37 -1.63 30.96
C VAL A 78 33.09 -2.10 32.23
N THR A 79 32.59 -1.70 33.41
CA THR A 79 33.15 -2.12 34.71
C THR A 79 32.61 -3.48 35.15
N LEU A 80 33.31 -4.18 36.06
CA LEU A 80 32.88 -5.52 36.54
C LEU A 80 31.42 -5.57 37.06
N PRO A 81 30.90 -4.58 37.83
CA PRO A 81 29.50 -4.56 38.22
C PRO A 81 28.52 -4.39 37.04
N GLU A 82 28.92 -3.67 35.99
CA GLU A 82 28.12 -3.52 34.77
C GLU A 82 28.16 -4.77 33.90
N ILE A 83 29.28 -5.50 33.85
CA ILE A 83 29.36 -6.83 33.20
C ILE A 83 28.42 -7.80 33.91
N ALA A 84 28.49 -7.88 35.25
CA ALA A 84 27.60 -8.72 36.05
C ALA A 84 26.12 -8.34 35.86
N ALA A 85 25.82 -7.04 35.78
CA ALA A 85 24.48 -6.55 35.44
C ALA A 85 24.04 -6.97 34.03
N ILE A 86 24.87 -6.80 32.99
CA ILE A 86 24.53 -7.20 31.61
C ILE A 86 24.25 -8.71 31.53
N VAL A 87 25.08 -9.55 32.18
CA VAL A 87 24.87 -10.99 32.25
C VAL A 87 23.55 -11.34 32.98
N SER A 88 23.26 -10.65 34.09
CA SER A 88 22.02 -10.85 34.86
C SER A 88 20.77 -10.41 34.09
N LEU A 89 20.87 -9.33 33.29
CA LEU A 89 19.80 -8.85 32.40
C LEU A 89 19.54 -9.86 31.27
N ILE A 90 20.59 -10.38 30.64
CA ILE A 90 20.46 -11.39 29.58
C ILE A 90 19.86 -12.68 30.14
N ALA A 91 20.33 -13.16 31.30
CA ALA A 91 19.81 -14.38 31.94
C ALA A 91 18.32 -14.23 32.33
N SER A 92 17.94 -13.10 32.94
CA SER A 92 16.53 -12.83 33.29
C SER A 92 15.65 -12.61 32.05
N PHE A 93 16.17 -11.98 31.00
CA PHE A 93 15.45 -11.85 29.72
C PHE A 93 15.21 -13.21 29.04
N ILE A 94 16.22 -14.09 29.00
CA ILE A 94 16.08 -15.45 28.46
C ILE A 94 15.06 -16.26 29.27
N TYR A 95 15.07 -16.15 30.61
CA TYR A 95 14.07 -16.80 31.46
C TYR A 95 12.65 -16.30 31.15
N LEU A 96 12.45 -14.97 31.10
CA LEU A 96 11.13 -14.37 30.83
C LEU A 96 10.65 -14.68 29.40
N LEU A 97 11.54 -14.68 28.41
CA LEU A 97 11.22 -15.09 27.03
C LEU A 97 10.89 -16.59 26.94
N GLY A 98 11.58 -17.44 27.71
CA GLY A 98 11.28 -18.87 27.81
C GLY A 98 9.94 -19.16 28.51
N PHE A 99 9.55 -18.35 29.50
CA PHE A 99 8.29 -18.54 30.23
C PHE A 99 7.07 -17.96 29.49
N PHE A 100 7.17 -16.75 28.93
CA PHE A 100 6.06 -16.07 28.23
C PHE A 100 6.02 -16.33 26.72
N GLY A 101 7.11 -16.83 26.12
CA GLY A 101 7.21 -17.04 24.68
C GLY A 101 6.64 -18.37 24.17
N ILE A 102 6.35 -19.35 25.03
CA ILE A 102 5.87 -20.67 24.60
C ILE A 102 4.51 -20.57 23.88
N ASP A 103 3.55 -19.83 24.42
CA ASP A 103 2.25 -19.58 23.77
C ASP A 103 2.42 -18.88 22.42
N PHE A 104 3.36 -17.94 22.33
CA PHE A 104 3.65 -17.19 21.11
C PHE A 104 4.27 -18.09 20.03
N VAL A 105 5.19 -18.99 20.41
CA VAL A 105 5.85 -19.94 19.50
C VAL A 105 4.91 -21.07 19.08
N GLN A 106 4.08 -21.61 19.99
CA GLN A 106 3.05 -22.60 19.63
C GLN A 106 2.03 -22.01 18.64
N THR A 107 1.59 -20.76 18.86
CA THR A 107 0.74 -20.02 17.91
C THR A 107 1.39 -19.83 16.54
N PHE A 108 2.72 -19.78 16.47
CA PHE A 108 3.47 -19.67 15.22
C PHE A 108 3.64 -21.02 14.51
N ILE A 109 3.92 -22.09 15.26
CA ILE A 109 4.05 -23.46 14.72
C ILE A 109 2.69 -23.95 14.18
N ALA A 110 1.59 -23.72 14.91
CA ALA A 110 0.24 -24.04 14.47
C ALA A 110 -0.20 -23.29 13.19
N ARG A 111 0.49 -22.18 12.85
CA ARG A 111 0.30 -21.44 11.58
C ARG A 111 1.24 -21.88 10.46
N ALA A 112 2.26 -22.68 10.75
CA ALA A 112 3.26 -23.14 9.79
C ALA A 112 2.98 -24.54 9.21
N SER A 113 2.03 -25.29 9.78
CA SER A 113 1.73 -26.68 9.40
C SER A 113 0.26 -26.88 9.04
N HIS A 114 -0.19 -26.31 7.92
CA HIS A 114 -1.58 -26.49 7.44
C HIS A 114 -1.73 -26.73 5.92
N ASP A 115 -0.71 -27.33 5.29
CA ASP A 115 -0.79 -27.90 3.93
C ASP A 115 -0.98 -29.43 3.98
N ALA A 116 -2.17 -29.87 4.38
CA ALA A 116 -2.70 -31.22 4.15
C ALA A 116 -4.22 -31.24 4.35
N TRP A 117 -4.93 -32.02 3.55
CA TRP A 117 -6.33 -32.41 3.78
C TRP A 117 -6.37 -33.93 3.93
N GLU A 118 -6.99 -34.44 5.00
CA GLU A 118 -8.05 -35.46 5.00
C GLU A 118 -8.29 -35.98 6.45
N ASP A 119 -9.54 -36.36 6.71
CA ASP A 119 -10.11 -37.11 7.84
C ASP A 119 -9.51 -36.99 9.26
N LEU A 120 -10.31 -36.41 10.17
CA LEU A 120 -10.99 -37.22 11.20
C LEU A 120 -12.11 -36.43 11.90
N ASP A 121 -13.27 -37.07 12.04
CA ASP A 121 -14.42 -36.60 12.82
C ASP A 121 -14.35 -37.06 14.29
N ASP A 122 -15.32 -36.60 15.08
CA ASP A 122 -15.72 -36.99 16.44
C ASP A 122 -14.97 -36.44 17.69
N ASP A 123 -15.82 -36.05 18.67
CA ASP A 123 -15.59 -35.68 20.07
C ASP A 123 -14.67 -34.46 20.40
N VAL A 124 -14.99 -33.56 21.34
CA VAL A 124 -15.95 -33.63 22.46
C VAL A 124 -16.86 -32.40 22.57
N ASN A 125 -18.15 -32.66 22.80
CA ASN A 125 -19.15 -31.65 23.16
C ASN A 125 -19.11 -31.29 24.67
N ARG A 126 -18.93 -30.00 25.01
CA ARG A 126 -19.23 -29.44 26.35
C ARG A 126 -19.93 -28.08 26.24
N GLY A 127 -21.21 -28.12 25.90
CA GLY A 127 -22.00 -26.92 25.61
C GLY A 127 -22.36 -26.03 26.81
N PHE A 128 -22.87 -24.85 26.46
CA PHE A 128 -23.95 -24.17 27.20
C PHE A 128 -25.17 -24.11 26.27
N GLY A 129 -26.36 -24.35 26.81
CA GLY A 129 -27.55 -24.60 26.00
C GLY A 129 -28.22 -23.35 25.42
N CYS A 130 -28.48 -23.37 24.12
CA CYS A 130 -29.58 -22.64 23.47
C CYS A 130 -30.40 -23.65 22.67
N THR A 131 -31.72 -23.47 22.62
CA THR A 131 -32.67 -24.41 21.99
C THR A 131 -32.53 -24.47 20.48
N ASP A 132 -32.64 -25.66 19.89
CA ASP A 132 -32.56 -25.89 18.46
C ASP A 132 -33.59 -25.08 17.65
N ILE A 133 -33.10 -24.06 16.94
CA ILE A 133 -33.73 -23.55 15.73
C ILE A 133 -32.71 -23.71 14.61
N VAL A 134 -32.77 -24.84 13.91
CA VAL A 134 -31.96 -25.07 12.70
C VAL A 134 -32.54 -24.20 11.58
N ALA A 135 -32.11 -22.94 11.56
CA ALA A 135 -32.29 -22.08 10.40
C ALA A 135 -31.62 -22.75 9.18
N PRO A 136 -32.32 -22.96 8.05
CA PRO A 136 -31.70 -23.53 6.87
C PRO A 136 -30.52 -22.66 6.41
N LEU A 137 -29.39 -23.27 6.04
CA LEU A 137 -28.36 -22.52 5.35
C LEU A 137 -28.99 -21.80 4.14
N PRO A 138 -28.67 -20.51 3.91
CA PRO A 138 -29.15 -19.83 2.72
C PRO A 138 -28.63 -20.60 1.51
N LYS A 139 -29.54 -21.19 0.73
CA LYS A 139 -29.19 -21.94 -0.47
C LYS A 139 -28.28 -21.06 -1.34
N SER A 140 -27.03 -21.47 -1.50
CA SER A 140 -26.22 -21.01 -2.62
C SER A 140 -27.01 -21.31 -3.89
N GLY A 141 -27.39 -20.27 -4.64
CA GLY A 141 -28.02 -20.48 -5.94
C GLY A 141 -27.12 -21.35 -6.81
N ASP A 142 -27.72 -22.18 -7.65
CA ASP A 142 -26.98 -23.09 -8.53
C ASP A 142 -25.89 -22.32 -9.30
N PRO A 143 -24.67 -22.87 -9.43
CA PRO A 143 -23.56 -22.17 -10.06
C PRO A 143 -23.96 -21.74 -11.47
N ALA A 144 -24.00 -20.42 -11.71
CA ALA A 144 -24.48 -19.84 -12.96
C ALA A 144 -23.78 -20.51 -14.16
N PRO A 145 -24.52 -20.93 -15.19
CA PRO A 145 -24.00 -21.82 -16.23
C PRO A 145 -22.73 -21.26 -16.85
N VAL A 146 -21.65 -22.04 -16.77
CA VAL A 146 -20.30 -21.66 -17.25
C VAL A 146 -20.26 -21.59 -18.78
N ILE A 147 -21.25 -22.18 -19.46
CA ILE A 147 -21.44 -22.13 -20.90
C ILE A 147 -22.47 -21.04 -21.20
N SER A 148 -22.03 -19.91 -21.74
CA SER A 148 -22.95 -19.06 -22.51
C SER A 148 -23.26 -19.74 -23.84
N ALA A 149 -24.50 -19.62 -24.32
CA ALA A 149 -24.86 -20.07 -25.65
C ALA A 149 -24.27 -19.08 -26.68
N LEU A 150 -23.14 -19.43 -27.29
CA LEU A 150 -22.48 -18.58 -28.29
C LEU A 150 -23.42 -18.33 -29.49
N SER A 151 -23.56 -17.05 -29.84
CA SER A 151 -24.51 -16.58 -30.87
C SER A 151 -24.05 -16.84 -32.31
N SER A 152 -22.79 -17.26 -32.51
CA SER A 152 -22.27 -17.64 -33.82
C SER A 152 -21.38 -18.90 -33.73
N ALA A 153 -21.42 -19.72 -34.77
CA ALA A 153 -20.54 -20.89 -34.89
C ALA A 153 -19.07 -20.48 -35.14
N GLU A 154 -18.84 -19.28 -35.68
CA GLU A 154 -17.51 -18.71 -35.88
C GLU A 154 -16.84 -18.41 -34.54
N ASP A 155 -17.57 -17.81 -33.59
CA ASP A 155 -17.06 -17.56 -32.23
C ASP A 155 -16.78 -18.87 -31.48
N GLU A 156 -17.58 -19.92 -31.68
CA GLU A 156 -17.34 -21.25 -31.10
C GLU A 156 -16.01 -21.85 -31.61
N GLU A 157 -15.74 -21.79 -32.91
CA GLU A 157 -14.48 -22.26 -33.50
C GLU A 157 -13.28 -21.42 -33.04
N ILE A 158 -13.41 -20.10 -32.96
CA ILE A 158 -12.33 -19.22 -32.47
C ILE A 158 -12.08 -19.44 -30.98
N VAL A 159 -13.13 -19.52 -30.15
CA VAL A 159 -13.02 -19.82 -28.71
C VAL A 159 -12.32 -21.16 -28.50
N LYS A 160 -12.72 -22.20 -29.24
CA LYS A 160 -12.03 -23.49 -29.20
C LYS A 160 -10.57 -23.35 -29.63
N SER A 161 -10.28 -22.63 -30.70
CA SER A 161 -8.92 -22.40 -31.19
C SER A 161 -8.03 -21.62 -30.20
N VAL A 162 -8.61 -20.83 -29.30
CA VAL A 162 -7.88 -20.17 -28.20
C VAL A 162 -7.66 -21.14 -27.03
N VAL A 163 -8.64 -21.98 -26.69
CA VAL A 163 -8.51 -23.03 -25.65
C VAL A 163 -7.45 -24.08 -26.05
N ASP A 164 -7.47 -24.51 -27.32
CA ASP A 164 -6.50 -25.47 -27.89
C ASP A 164 -5.10 -24.83 -28.13
N GLY A 165 -4.92 -23.53 -27.86
CA GLY A 165 -3.66 -22.80 -28.00
C GLY A 165 -3.28 -22.36 -29.42
N THR A 166 -4.00 -22.82 -30.44
CA THR A 166 -3.79 -22.50 -31.88
C THR A 166 -3.87 -21.00 -32.19
N ILE A 167 -4.69 -20.24 -31.45
CA ILE A 167 -4.80 -18.78 -31.54
C ILE A 167 -4.32 -18.15 -30.22
N PRO A 168 -3.17 -17.43 -30.22
CA PRO A 168 -2.72 -16.73 -29.03
C PRO A 168 -3.69 -15.63 -28.61
N SER A 169 -4.14 -15.65 -27.36
CA SER A 169 -5.16 -14.76 -26.80
C SER A 169 -4.85 -13.26 -26.99
N TYR A 170 -3.58 -12.85 -26.93
CA TYR A 170 -3.16 -11.46 -27.15
C TYR A 170 -3.30 -10.97 -28.60
N SER A 171 -3.59 -11.86 -29.57
CA SER A 171 -3.73 -11.52 -31.00
C SER A 171 -5.17 -11.27 -31.44
N LEU A 172 -6.17 -11.47 -30.56
CA LEU A 172 -7.59 -11.45 -30.93
C LEU A 172 -8.05 -10.09 -31.47
N GLU A 173 -7.65 -8.98 -30.85
CA GLU A 173 -8.00 -7.63 -31.31
C GLU A 173 -7.50 -7.37 -32.74
N SER A 174 -6.27 -7.81 -33.04
CA SER A 174 -5.67 -7.66 -34.39
C SER A 174 -6.21 -8.65 -35.44
N LYS A 175 -6.73 -9.81 -35.02
CA LYS A 175 -7.31 -10.83 -35.91
C LYS A 175 -8.78 -10.58 -36.22
N LEU A 176 -9.55 -10.10 -35.25
CA LEU A 176 -11.00 -9.95 -35.36
C LEU A 176 -11.44 -8.54 -35.77
N GLY A 177 -10.58 -7.52 -35.60
CA GLY A 177 -10.89 -6.11 -35.91
C GLY A 177 -11.88 -5.44 -34.94
N ASP A 178 -12.54 -6.22 -34.08
CA ASP A 178 -13.47 -5.77 -33.04
C ASP A 178 -12.90 -6.09 -31.64
N CYS A 179 -12.63 -5.05 -30.86
CA CYS A 179 -12.04 -5.16 -29.52
C CYS A 179 -13.05 -5.69 -28.47
N ARG A 180 -14.35 -5.45 -28.64
CA ARG A 180 -15.41 -6.01 -27.77
C ARG A 180 -15.59 -7.50 -28.07
N ARG A 181 -15.59 -7.89 -29.36
CA ARG A 181 -15.60 -9.32 -29.77
C ARG A 181 -14.35 -10.05 -29.29
N ALA A 182 -13.17 -9.43 -29.36
CA ALA A 182 -11.93 -9.99 -28.82
C ALA A 182 -12.01 -10.23 -27.30
N ALA A 183 -12.53 -9.26 -26.53
CA ALA A 183 -12.75 -9.41 -25.10
C ALA A 183 -13.78 -10.49 -24.76
N PHE A 184 -14.84 -10.62 -25.55
CA PHE A 184 -15.85 -11.68 -25.43
C PHE A 184 -15.27 -13.08 -25.68
N VAL A 185 -14.62 -13.30 -26.83
CA VAL A 185 -13.98 -14.57 -27.18
C VAL A 185 -12.95 -14.98 -26.12
N ARG A 186 -12.14 -14.03 -25.63
CA ARG A 186 -11.16 -14.27 -24.57
C ARG A 186 -11.81 -14.69 -23.26
N ARG A 187 -12.89 -14.02 -22.85
CA ARG A 187 -13.67 -14.33 -21.65
C ARG A 187 -14.25 -15.74 -21.72
N GLU A 188 -14.90 -16.10 -22.82
CA GLU A 188 -15.52 -17.43 -22.96
C GLU A 188 -14.47 -18.56 -23.02
N ALA A 189 -13.33 -18.34 -23.69
CA ALA A 189 -12.20 -19.26 -23.65
C ALA A 189 -11.62 -19.43 -22.23
N LEU A 190 -11.51 -18.33 -21.47
CA LEU A 190 -11.03 -18.35 -20.07
C LEU A 190 -12.02 -19.08 -19.13
N GLN A 191 -13.32 -18.89 -19.30
CA GLN A 191 -14.35 -19.63 -18.54
C GLN A 191 -14.26 -21.14 -18.79
N ARG A 192 -14.10 -21.54 -20.06
CA ARG A 192 -13.94 -22.96 -20.45
C ARG A 192 -12.65 -23.57 -19.90
N THR A 193 -11.52 -22.87 -20.02
CA THR A 193 -10.20 -23.34 -19.56
C THR A 193 -10.14 -23.49 -18.03
N THR A 194 -10.83 -22.64 -17.27
CA THR A 194 -10.79 -22.63 -15.80
C THR A 194 -11.96 -23.35 -15.13
N GLY A 195 -13.04 -23.62 -15.86
CA GLY A 195 -14.31 -24.09 -15.30
C GLY A 195 -14.98 -23.11 -14.34
N LYS A 196 -14.63 -21.81 -14.39
CA LYS A 196 -15.18 -20.76 -13.52
C LYS A 196 -15.96 -19.73 -14.35
N SER A 197 -17.17 -19.38 -13.91
CA SER A 197 -17.98 -18.35 -14.55
C SER A 197 -17.48 -16.94 -14.22
N LEU A 198 -17.47 -16.05 -15.22
CA LEU A 198 -17.18 -14.62 -15.07
C LEU A 198 -18.46 -13.76 -15.16
N ALA A 199 -19.66 -14.36 -15.08
CA ALA A 199 -20.95 -13.70 -15.32
C ALA A 199 -21.10 -12.32 -14.66
N ASN A 200 -20.66 -12.17 -13.40
CA ASN A 200 -20.78 -10.94 -12.61
C ASN A 200 -19.67 -9.89 -12.88
N LEU A 201 -18.72 -10.17 -13.79
CA LEU A 201 -17.80 -9.16 -14.34
C LEU A 201 -18.44 -8.58 -15.61
N PRO A 202 -18.85 -7.29 -15.62
CA PRO A 202 -19.46 -6.67 -16.80
C PRO A 202 -18.56 -6.70 -18.05
N LEU A 203 -19.20 -6.89 -19.20
CA LEU A 203 -18.58 -6.81 -20.53
C LEU A 203 -19.18 -5.67 -21.36
N GLU A 204 -20.50 -5.48 -21.29
CA GLU A 204 -21.21 -4.44 -22.06
C GLU A 204 -21.06 -3.04 -21.48
N GLY A 205 -21.23 -2.01 -22.34
CA GLY A 205 -21.21 -0.61 -21.91
C GLY A 205 -19.81 0.01 -21.74
N PHE A 206 -18.76 -0.67 -22.21
CA PHE A 206 -17.38 -0.20 -22.19
C PHE A 206 -16.79 -0.10 -23.60
N ASP A 207 -16.07 0.98 -23.91
CA ASP A 207 -15.36 1.15 -25.17
C ASP A 207 -13.96 0.52 -25.11
N TYR A 208 -13.88 -0.74 -25.53
CA TYR A 208 -12.62 -1.49 -25.62
C TYR A 208 -11.61 -0.88 -26.62
N THR A 209 -12.06 -0.03 -27.55
CA THR A 209 -11.17 0.70 -28.47
C THR A 209 -10.32 1.73 -27.72
N SER A 210 -10.91 2.38 -26.70
CA SER A 210 -10.25 3.44 -25.92
C SER A 210 -9.07 2.99 -25.04
N ILE A 211 -8.94 1.68 -24.81
CA ILE A 211 -7.85 1.08 -24.00
C ILE A 211 -6.76 0.41 -24.85
N LEU A 212 -7.02 0.12 -26.13
CA LEU A 212 -6.16 -0.70 -26.97
C LEU A 212 -4.76 -0.09 -27.12
N GLY A 213 -3.74 -0.81 -26.64
CA GLY A 213 -2.33 -0.39 -26.68
C GLY A 213 -2.01 0.85 -25.85
N GLN A 214 -2.88 1.22 -24.88
CA GLN A 214 -2.76 2.46 -24.11
C GLN A 214 -3.05 2.31 -22.62
N CYS A 215 -3.99 1.45 -22.22
CA CYS A 215 -4.46 1.36 -20.82
C CYS A 215 -4.55 -0.06 -20.24
N CYS A 216 -4.79 -1.10 -21.06
CA CYS A 216 -4.90 -2.48 -20.59
C CYS A 216 -4.79 -3.48 -21.75
N GLU A 217 -4.00 -4.54 -21.56
CA GLU A 217 -3.86 -5.66 -22.48
C GLU A 217 -4.80 -6.82 -22.11
N MET A 218 -5.22 -7.60 -23.11
CA MET A 218 -6.01 -8.83 -22.93
C MET A 218 -7.30 -8.69 -22.07
N PRO A 219 -8.16 -7.67 -22.28
CA PRO A 219 -9.39 -7.48 -21.50
C PRO A 219 -10.37 -8.65 -21.59
N VAL A 220 -11.12 -8.90 -20.51
CA VAL A 220 -12.21 -9.92 -20.40
C VAL A 220 -13.52 -9.35 -19.81
N GLY A 221 -13.56 -8.03 -19.67
CA GLY A 221 -14.55 -7.27 -18.91
C GLY A 221 -13.88 -6.13 -18.13
N TYR A 222 -14.63 -5.47 -17.24
CA TYR A 222 -14.13 -4.36 -16.43
C TYR A 222 -14.75 -4.36 -15.02
N VAL A 223 -14.05 -3.79 -14.03
CA VAL A 223 -14.54 -3.69 -12.65
C VAL A 223 -15.26 -2.36 -12.43
N GLN A 224 -16.45 -2.42 -11.82
CA GLN A 224 -17.21 -1.24 -11.41
C GLN A 224 -16.84 -0.85 -9.97
N ILE A 225 -16.37 0.39 -9.77
CA ILE A 225 -16.10 0.97 -8.45
C ILE A 225 -17.11 2.11 -8.19
N PRO A 226 -17.80 2.15 -7.03
CA PRO A 226 -18.72 3.25 -6.71
C PRO A 226 -17.99 4.59 -6.63
N VAL A 227 -18.53 5.62 -7.30
CA VAL A 227 -18.03 7.00 -7.23
C VAL A 227 -18.98 7.83 -6.35
N GLY A 228 -18.48 8.28 -5.20
CA GLY A 228 -19.13 9.30 -4.38
C GLY A 228 -18.57 10.70 -4.66
N VAL A 229 -19.19 11.72 -4.08
CA VAL A 229 -18.72 13.11 -4.14
C VAL A 229 -18.65 13.70 -2.73
N ALA A 230 -17.57 14.42 -2.44
CA ALA A 230 -17.39 15.18 -1.20
C ALA A 230 -17.21 16.68 -1.52
N GLY A 231 -18.02 17.56 -0.92
CA GLY A 231 -17.91 18.99 -1.13
C GLY A 231 -19.12 19.82 -0.67
N PRO A 232 -19.10 21.15 -0.94
CA PRO A 232 -17.99 21.87 -1.57
C PRO A 232 -16.76 21.95 -0.66
N LEU A 233 -15.59 21.65 -1.23
CA LEU A 233 -14.30 22.00 -0.67
C LEU A 233 -13.99 23.44 -1.12
N LEU A 234 -14.06 24.40 -0.20
CA LEU A 234 -13.62 25.77 -0.47
C LEU A 234 -12.10 25.85 -0.31
N LEU A 235 -11.39 26.03 -1.42
CA LEU A 235 -9.93 26.05 -1.52
C LEU A 235 -9.48 27.21 -2.40
N ASP A 236 -8.58 28.06 -1.89
CA ASP A 236 -8.00 29.21 -2.61
C ASP A 236 -9.05 30.19 -3.21
N GLY A 237 -10.24 30.24 -2.58
CA GLY A 237 -11.37 31.07 -3.00
C GLY A 237 -12.36 30.40 -3.96
N PHE A 238 -12.13 29.15 -4.36
CA PHE A 238 -12.97 28.39 -5.29
C PHE A 238 -13.61 27.16 -4.63
N GLU A 239 -14.79 26.76 -5.10
CA GLU A 239 -15.50 25.57 -4.61
C GLU A 239 -15.27 24.36 -5.52
N TYR A 240 -14.84 23.24 -4.94
CA TYR A 240 -14.65 21.96 -5.63
C TYR A 240 -15.55 20.86 -5.07
N TYR A 241 -16.21 20.14 -5.97
CA TYR A 241 -16.95 18.92 -5.65
C TYR A 241 -16.08 17.72 -6.04
N VAL A 242 -15.51 17.04 -5.03
CA VAL A 242 -14.41 16.10 -5.23
C VAL A 242 -14.95 14.70 -5.49
N PRO A 243 -14.73 14.11 -6.68
CA PRO A 243 -15.13 12.74 -6.98
C PRO A 243 -14.18 11.73 -6.32
N MET A 244 -14.75 10.72 -5.66
CA MET A 244 -14.03 9.72 -4.88
C MET A 244 -14.54 8.32 -5.22
N ALA A 245 -13.73 7.53 -5.91
CA ALA A 245 -14.04 6.15 -6.28
C ALA A 245 -13.55 5.19 -5.20
N THR A 246 -14.47 4.56 -4.45
CA THR A 246 -14.11 3.71 -3.31
C THR A 246 -15.18 2.67 -2.99
N THR A 247 -14.74 1.56 -2.37
CA THR A 247 -15.60 0.58 -1.71
C THR A 247 -15.57 0.70 -0.18
N GLU A 248 -14.77 1.61 0.39
CA GLU A 248 -14.68 1.83 1.83
C GLU A 248 -15.87 2.67 2.34
N GLY A 249 -16.73 2.04 3.14
CA GLY A 249 -17.78 2.72 3.89
C GLY A 249 -17.21 3.73 4.89
N CYS A 250 -17.94 4.82 5.12
CA CYS A 250 -17.51 6.07 5.78
C CYS A 250 -16.61 7.01 4.96
N LEU A 251 -15.74 6.57 4.04
CA LEU A 251 -14.66 7.41 3.50
C LEU A 251 -15.15 8.74 2.91
N VAL A 252 -16.07 8.68 1.94
CA VAL A 252 -16.61 9.89 1.27
C VAL A 252 -17.37 10.78 2.26
N ALA A 253 -18.17 10.18 3.15
CA ALA A 253 -18.96 10.92 4.15
C ALA A 253 -18.07 11.61 5.20
N SER A 254 -16.96 10.98 5.59
CA SER A 254 -15.95 11.55 6.48
C SER A 254 -15.23 12.72 5.81
N THR A 255 -14.79 12.55 4.56
CA THR A 255 -14.15 13.61 3.77
C THR A 255 -15.09 14.80 3.59
N ASN A 256 -16.36 14.55 3.27
CA ASN A 256 -17.39 15.57 3.13
C ASN A 256 -17.64 16.37 4.43
N ARG A 257 -17.58 15.71 5.60
CA ARG A 257 -17.62 16.37 6.91
C ARG A 257 -16.41 17.28 7.14
N GLY A 258 -15.23 16.86 6.67
CA GLY A 258 -14.02 17.68 6.64
C GLY A 258 -14.17 18.93 5.76
N CYS A 259 -14.62 18.74 4.51
CA CYS A 259 -14.90 19.85 3.59
C CYS A 259 -15.89 20.84 4.20
N LYS A 260 -16.95 20.34 4.87
CA LYS A 260 -17.91 21.20 5.56
C LYS A 260 -17.29 22.01 6.70
N ALA A 261 -16.38 21.43 7.49
CA ALA A 261 -15.70 22.14 8.57
C ALA A 261 -14.74 23.23 8.06
N ILE A 262 -13.98 22.93 7.00
CA ILE A 262 -13.12 23.89 6.30
C ILE A 262 -13.96 25.05 5.72
N TYR A 263 -15.03 24.72 4.98
CA TYR A 263 -15.91 25.70 4.34
C TYR A 263 -16.48 26.71 5.34
N VAL A 264 -17.11 26.26 6.44
CA VAL A 264 -17.75 27.18 7.41
C VAL A 264 -16.75 28.01 8.22
N SER A 265 -15.48 27.61 8.25
CA SER A 265 -14.43 28.36 8.94
C SER A 265 -13.81 29.47 8.07
N GLY A 266 -14.01 29.42 6.75
CA GLY A 266 -13.50 30.41 5.78
C GLY A 266 -12.77 29.82 4.57
N GLY A 267 -12.67 28.49 4.47
CA GLY A 267 -11.93 27.80 3.41
C GLY A 267 -10.50 27.42 3.79
N ALA A 268 -9.88 26.66 2.90
CA ALA A 268 -8.46 26.30 2.96
C ALA A 268 -7.64 27.11 1.96
N ARG A 269 -6.33 27.18 2.17
CA ARG A 269 -5.35 27.77 1.24
C ARG A 269 -4.30 26.74 0.86
N SER A 270 -3.79 26.80 -0.37
CA SER A 270 -2.68 25.95 -0.81
C SER A 270 -1.55 26.73 -1.45
N VAL A 271 -0.34 26.15 -1.37
CA VAL A 271 0.85 26.63 -2.07
C VAL A 271 1.55 25.44 -2.71
N LEU A 272 1.72 25.49 -4.03
CA LEU A 272 2.54 24.53 -4.76
C LEU A 272 4.00 25.02 -4.75
N LEU A 273 4.89 24.20 -4.18
CA LEU A 273 6.31 24.51 -3.97
C LEU A 273 7.21 24.00 -5.10
N ARG A 274 6.87 22.87 -5.73
CA ARG A 274 7.63 22.26 -6.84
C ARG A 274 6.69 21.58 -7.84
N ASP A 275 7.09 21.54 -9.11
CA ASP A 275 6.42 20.78 -10.19
C ASP A 275 7.49 20.19 -11.13
N GLY A 276 7.92 18.95 -10.86
CA GLY A 276 9.00 18.26 -11.56
C GLY A 276 8.93 16.75 -11.40
N MET A 277 8.60 16.02 -12.47
CA MET A 277 8.64 14.56 -12.50
C MET A 277 10.07 14.07 -12.72
N THR A 278 10.43 12.90 -12.18
CA THR A 278 11.81 12.40 -12.14
C THR A 278 11.99 11.04 -12.81
N ARG A 279 13.17 10.86 -13.41
CA ARG A 279 13.69 9.54 -13.83
C ARG A 279 15.16 9.47 -13.45
N ALA A 280 15.61 8.31 -12.95
CA ALA A 280 16.99 8.11 -12.59
C ALA A 280 17.55 6.82 -13.22
N PRO A 281 18.25 6.91 -14.37
CA PRO A 281 19.05 5.80 -14.87
C PRO A 281 20.19 5.45 -13.92
N VAL A 282 20.69 4.23 -14.06
CA VAL A 282 21.93 3.76 -13.46
C VAL A 282 22.89 3.34 -14.56
N VAL A 283 24.12 3.84 -14.48
CA VAL A 283 25.22 3.53 -15.40
C VAL A 283 26.46 3.09 -14.62
N ARG A 284 27.41 2.45 -15.29
CA ARG A 284 28.62 1.86 -14.67
C ARG A 284 29.86 2.19 -15.51
N PHE A 285 31.01 2.26 -14.84
CA PHE A 285 32.32 2.45 -15.46
C PHE A 285 33.35 1.40 -15.04
N GLY A 286 34.56 1.50 -15.58
CA GLY A 286 35.73 0.70 -15.17
C GLY A 286 36.04 0.84 -13.67
N ASP A 287 36.02 2.08 -13.16
CA ASP A 287 36.35 2.45 -11.77
C ASP A 287 35.51 3.65 -11.24
N VAL A 288 35.79 4.06 -9.99
CA VAL A 288 35.11 5.16 -9.29
C VAL A 288 35.52 6.56 -9.76
N LYS A 289 36.76 6.75 -10.24
CA LYS A 289 37.23 8.04 -10.75
C LYS A 289 36.46 8.38 -12.02
N ARG A 290 36.36 7.42 -12.95
CA ARG A 290 35.62 7.59 -14.21
C ARG A 290 34.12 7.81 -14.02
N ALA A 291 33.52 7.14 -13.04
CA ALA A 291 32.14 7.43 -12.61
C ALA A 291 31.98 8.84 -11.99
N SER A 292 33.02 9.35 -11.33
CA SER A 292 33.05 10.71 -10.76
C SER A 292 33.23 11.78 -11.84
N GLU A 293 34.01 11.51 -12.90
CA GLU A 293 34.15 12.40 -14.06
C GLU A 293 32.78 12.69 -14.70
N LEU A 294 31.94 11.67 -14.92
CA LEU A 294 30.58 11.90 -15.42
C LEU A 294 29.68 12.62 -14.39
N LYS A 295 29.80 12.32 -13.08
CA LYS A 295 29.06 13.07 -12.04
C LYS A 295 29.36 14.57 -12.11
N PHE A 296 30.64 14.95 -12.15
CA PHE A 296 31.04 16.35 -12.20
C PHE A 296 30.62 17.00 -13.52
N PHE A 297 30.74 16.31 -14.66
CA PHE A 297 30.25 16.81 -15.95
C PHE A 297 28.75 17.13 -15.93
N LEU A 298 27.92 16.28 -15.32
CA LEU A 298 26.45 16.45 -15.28
C LEU A 298 25.94 17.47 -14.24
N GLU A 299 26.76 17.79 -13.24
CA GLU A 299 26.41 18.76 -12.19
C GLU A 299 27.11 20.12 -12.36
N ASP A 300 28.03 20.26 -13.32
CA ASP A 300 28.62 21.54 -13.72
C ASP A 300 27.57 22.42 -14.44
N PRO A 301 27.27 23.64 -13.92
CA PRO A 301 26.33 24.56 -14.55
C PRO A 301 26.68 24.92 -16.01
N VAL A 302 27.95 24.88 -16.40
CA VAL A 302 28.41 25.20 -17.77
C VAL A 302 27.86 24.19 -18.79
N ASN A 303 27.66 22.92 -18.39
CA ASN A 303 27.15 21.87 -19.27
C ASN A 303 25.62 21.80 -19.29
N PHE A 304 24.94 22.42 -18.32
CA PHE A 304 23.50 22.26 -18.12
C PHE A 304 22.66 22.66 -19.33
N ASP A 305 22.95 23.78 -19.99
CA ASP A 305 22.18 24.25 -21.16
C ASP A 305 22.29 23.29 -22.36
N THR A 306 23.45 22.66 -22.55
CA THR A 306 23.66 21.63 -23.59
C THR A 306 22.87 20.36 -23.26
N LEU A 307 22.93 19.89 -22.01
CA LEU A 307 22.19 18.73 -21.53
C LEU A 307 20.67 18.97 -21.61
N ALA A 308 20.20 20.17 -21.24
CA ALA A 308 18.82 20.59 -21.36
C ALA A 308 18.38 20.67 -22.83
N LEU A 309 19.20 21.22 -23.72
CA LEU A 309 18.91 21.25 -25.17
C LEU A 309 18.73 19.83 -25.74
N VAL A 310 19.59 18.88 -25.36
CA VAL A 310 19.50 17.47 -25.79
C VAL A 310 18.25 16.80 -25.23
N PHE A 311 17.99 16.95 -23.93
CA PHE A 311 16.82 16.41 -23.24
C PHE A 311 15.50 16.93 -23.83
N ASN A 312 15.40 18.25 -24.00
CA ASN A 312 14.16 18.94 -24.37
C ASN A 312 13.74 18.69 -25.83
N ARG A 313 14.67 18.24 -26.72
CA ARG A 313 14.32 17.77 -28.08
C ARG A 313 13.30 16.63 -28.09
N SER A 314 13.17 15.88 -26.99
CA SER A 314 12.26 14.75 -26.87
C SER A 314 10.77 15.12 -26.92
N SER A 315 10.39 16.33 -26.47
CA SER A 315 9.00 16.77 -26.29
C SER A 315 8.86 18.30 -26.19
N ARG A 316 7.78 18.86 -26.78
CA ARG A 316 7.46 20.30 -26.70
C ARG A 316 7.22 20.78 -25.26
N PHE A 317 6.78 19.90 -24.35
CA PHE A 317 6.47 20.23 -22.94
C PHE A 317 7.58 19.89 -21.95
N ALA A 318 8.53 19.02 -22.31
CA ALA A 318 9.62 18.62 -21.43
C ALA A 318 10.61 19.77 -21.23
N ARG A 319 10.81 20.22 -19.99
CA ARG A 319 11.92 21.12 -19.63
C ARG A 319 12.70 20.51 -18.48
N LEU A 320 13.93 20.10 -18.76
CA LEU A 320 14.91 19.72 -17.74
C LEU A 320 15.09 20.87 -16.74
N GLN A 321 15.09 20.54 -15.44
CA GLN A 321 15.22 21.48 -14.32
C GLN A 321 16.51 21.26 -13.53
N SER A 322 16.93 20.00 -13.39
CA SER A 322 18.17 19.61 -12.70
C SER A 322 18.53 18.16 -13.00
N ILE A 323 19.79 17.82 -12.76
CA ILE A 323 20.29 16.45 -12.66
C ILE A 323 21.00 16.36 -11.30
N LYS A 324 20.63 15.38 -10.46
CA LYS A 324 21.26 15.16 -9.14
C LYS A 324 21.84 13.75 -9.08
N CYS A 325 23.15 13.64 -8.98
CA CYS A 325 23.88 12.39 -9.15
C CYS A 325 24.35 11.80 -7.82
N SER A 326 24.20 10.49 -7.66
CA SER A 326 24.71 9.72 -6.52
C SER A 326 25.61 8.58 -7.01
N ILE A 327 26.70 8.28 -6.29
CA ILE A 327 27.68 7.24 -6.65
C ILE A 327 27.63 6.11 -5.63
N ALA A 328 27.63 4.87 -6.11
CA ALA A 328 27.84 3.67 -5.29
C ALA A 328 28.95 2.82 -5.92
N GLY A 329 30.18 2.97 -5.39
CA GLY A 329 31.39 2.38 -5.97
C GLY A 329 31.66 2.94 -7.36
N LYS A 330 31.55 2.10 -8.38
CA LYS A 330 31.72 2.47 -9.80
C LYS A 330 30.42 2.56 -10.61
N ASN A 331 29.28 2.60 -9.91
CA ASN A 331 27.97 2.85 -10.51
C ASN A 331 27.50 4.28 -10.17
N LEU A 332 26.87 4.94 -11.12
CA LEU A 332 26.36 6.31 -11.03
C LEU A 332 24.83 6.31 -11.26
N TYR A 333 24.11 6.95 -10.36
CA TYR A 333 22.64 7.09 -10.37
C TYR A 333 22.28 8.55 -10.60
N MET A 334 21.65 8.85 -11.73
CA MET A 334 21.55 10.24 -12.23
C MET A 334 20.09 10.70 -12.19
N ARG A 335 19.63 11.36 -11.13
CA ARG A 335 18.22 11.76 -10.96
C ARG A 335 17.91 13.03 -11.74
N PHE A 336 17.39 12.88 -12.96
CA PHE A 336 16.86 13.98 -13.76
C PHE A 336 15.51 14.44 -13.19
N SER A 337 15.28 15.76 -13.10
CA SER A 337 13.99 16.39 -12.80
C SER A 337 13.52 17.23 -13.97
N CYS A 338 12.23 17.13 -14.33
CA CYS A 338 11.68 17.77 -15.53
C CYS A 338 10.22 18.19 -15.32
N SER A 339 9.84 19.39 -15.76
CA SER A 339 8.41 19.75 -15.89
C SER A 339 7.80 19.08 -17.12
N THR A 340 6.55 18.62 -17.04
CA THR A 340 5.92 17.73 -18.03
C THR A 340 4.63 18.30 -18.64
N GLY A 341 4.33 19.57 -18.39
CA GLY A 341 3.02 20.16 -18.70
C GLY A 341 1.92 19.50 -17.88
N ASP A 342 0.76 19.28 -18.49
CA ASP A 342 -0.40 18.66 -17.83
C ASP A 342 -0.37 17.12 -17.80
N ALA A 343 0.66 16.49 -18.37
CA ALA A 343 0.87 15.06 -18.23
C ALA A 343 1.62 14.74 -16.92
N MET A 344 1.28 13.64 -16.25
CA MET A 344 2.09 13.08 -15.16
C MET A 344 3.51 12.75 -15.68
N GLY A 345 3.60 12.33 -16.95
CA GLY A 345 4.75 12.59 -17.81
C GLY A 345 5.90 11.59 -17.76
N MET A 346 5.78 10.47 -17.05
CA MET A 346 6.86 9.48 -16.90
C MET A 346 7.45 8.95 -18.22
N ASN A 347 6.64 8.75 -19.26
CA ASN A 347 7.12 8.37 -20.59
C ASN A 347 7.91 9.51 -21.27
N MET A 348 7.51 10.75 -21.03
CA MET A 348 8.15 11.96 -21.55
C MET A 348 9.54 12.16 -20.92
N VAL A 349 9.64 12.04 -19.59
CA VAL A 349 10.92 12.15 -18.87
C VAL A 349 11.86 11.01 -19.27
N SER A 350 11.36 9.77 -19.38
CA SER A 350 12.18 8.62 -19.80
C SER A 350 12.80 8.81 -21.20
N LYS A 351 12.04 9.36 -22.15
CA LYS A 351 12.55 9.70 -23.49
C LYS A 351 13.58 10.83 -23.46
N GLY A 352 13.36 11.87 -22.65
CA GLY A 352 14.33 12.95 -22.45
C GLY A 352 15.66 12.46 -21.87
N VAL A 353 15.61 11.51 -20.92
CA VAL A 353 16.81 10.85 -20.38
C VAL A 353 17.52 10.04 -21.46
N GLN A 354 16.81 9.24 -22.26
CA GLN A 354 17.44 8.43 -23.31
C GLN A 354 18.25 9.29 -24.28
N ASN A 355 17.68 10.39 -24.77
CA ASN A 355 18.40 11.37 -25.60
C ASN A 355 19.75 11.82 -24.98
N VAL A 356 19.80 12.01 -23.65
CA VAL A 356 21.01 12.44 -22.95
C VAL A 356 22.02 11.29 -22.81
N LEU A 357 21.56 10.07 -22.53
CA LEU A 357 22.44 8.88 -22.51
C LEU A 357 23.08 8.64 -23.89
N ASP A 358 22.28 8.72 -24.96
CA ASP A 358 22.74 8.54 -26.35
C ASP A 358 23.78 9.61 -26.75
N PHE A 359 23.61 10.85 -26.27
CA PHE A 359 24.56 11.95 -26.46
C PHE A 359 25.88 11.72 -25.70
N LEU A 360 25.79 11.36 -24.41
CA LEU A 360 26.93 11.13 -23.52
C LEU A 360 27.85 10.00 -24.01
N GLN A 361 27.33 9.00 -24.74
CA GLN A 361 28.13 7.89 -25.27
C GLN A 361 29.27 8.33 -26.22
N SER A 362 29.27 9.59 -26.69
CA SER A 362 30.36 10.17 -27.50
C SER A 362 31.62 10.44 -26.66
N ASP A 363 31.46 11.07 -25.48
CA ASP A 363 32.55 11.46 -24.58
C ASP A 363 32.81 10.42 -23.47
N PHE A 364 31.81 9.56 -23.24
CA PHE A 364 31.82 8.44 -22.31
C PHE A 364 31.48 7.12 -23.04
N PRO A 365 32.26 6.71 -24.07
CA PRO A 365 32.01 5.48 -24.81
C PRO A 365 32.17 4.22 -23.95
N ASP A 366 32.86 4.34 -22.82
CA ASP A 366 33.07 3.34 -21.78
C ASP A 366 31.94 3.26 -20.73
N MET A 367 30.84 4.01 -20.93
CA MET A 367 29.65 3.98 -20.09
C MET A 367 28.79 2.73 -20.36
N ASP A 368 28.67 1.86 -19.35
CA ASP A 368 27.81 0.67 -19.32
C ASP A 368 26.42 1.05 -18.78
N VAL A 369 25.42 1.18 -19.66
CA VAL A 369 24.06 1.63 -19.31
C VAL A 369 23.23 0.46 -18.75
N ILE A 370 23.35 0.26 -17.44
CA ILE A 370 22.68 -0.83 -16.68
C ILE A 370 21.15 -0.75 -16.76
N GLY A 371 20.59 0.47 -16.84
CA GLY A 371 19.19 0.64 -17.18
C GLY A 371 18.64 2.03 -16.95
N ILE A 372 17.59 2.38 -17.70
CA ILE A 372 16.93 3.70 -17.69
C ILE A 372 16.31 4.08 -16.32
N SER A 373 16.11 3.12 -15.41
CA SER A 373 15.43 3.31 -14.13
C SER A 373 16.08 2.51 -12.98
N GLY A 374 17.22 2.98 -12.49
CA GLY A 374 17.96 2.43 -11.35
C GLY A 374 17.32 2.67 -9.97
N ASN A 375 15.99 2.72 -9.89
CA ASN A 375 15.18 2.97 -8.68
C ASN A 375 15.45 4.27 -7.89
N PHE A 376 16.43 5.11 -8.27
CA PHE A 376 16.71 6.41 -7.62
C PHE A 376 15.78 7.56 -8.08
N CYS A 377 14.71 7.26 -8.83
CA CYS A 377 13.67 8.24 -9.17
C CYS A 377 13.01 8.82 -7.90
N SER A 378 12.60 8.04 -6.90
CA SER A 378 12.14 6.63 -6.99
C SER A 378 10.74 6.56 -7.61
N ASP A 379 10.21 5.37 -7.93
CA ASP A 379 8.92 5.25 -8.63
C ASP A 379 8.12 4.01 -8.20
N LYS A 380 6.92 4.22 -7.67
CA LYS A 380 6.04 3.21 -7.05
C LYS A 380 6.69 2.44 -5.88
N LYS A 381 7.64 3.05 -5.17
CA LYS A 381 8.33 2.48 -3.99
C LYS A 381 8.55 3.56 -2.91
N PRO A 382 8.32 3.27 -1.62
CA PRO A 382 8.54 4.23 -0.55
C PRO A 382 10.03 4.58 -0.47
N ALA A 383 10.37 5.87 -0.60
CA ALA A 383 11.75 6.31 -0.76
C ALA A 383 12.01 7.71 -0.19
N ALA A 384 13.06 7.82 0.65
CA ALA A 384 13.43 9.07 1.31
C ALA A 384 13.81 10.19 0.33
N VAL A 385 14.33 9.85 -0.86
CA VAL A 385 14.64 10.86 -1.89
C VAL A 385 13.37 11.59 -2.38
N ASN A 386 12.21 10.94 -2.39
CA ASN A 386 10.95 11.56 -2.81
C ASN A 386 10.27 12.32 -1.65
N TRP A 387 10.54 11.94 -0.40
CA TRP A 387 10.18 12.72 0.78
C TRP A 387 10.98 14.02 0.89
N ILE A 388 12.31 13.94 0.73
CA ILE A 388 13.24 15.06 0.97
C ILE A 388 13.34 16.00 -0.24
N GLU A 389 13.45 15.46 -1.46
CA GLU A 389 13.63 16.27 -2.67
C GLU A 389 12.30 16.58 -3.39
N GLY A 390 11.21 15.90 -3.01
CA GLY A 390 9.96 15.89 -3.77
C GLY A 390 10.04 15.10 -5.09
N ARG A 391 8.87 14.82 -5.68
CA ARG A 391 8.72 14.18 -7.00
C ARG A 391 7.32 14.44 -7.56
N GLY A 392 7.20 14.85 -8.81
CA GLY A 392 5.92 15.35 -9.32
C GLY A 392 5.63 16.71 -8.68
N LYS A 393 4.55 16.85 -7.93
CA LYS A 393 4.09 18.13 -7.38
C LYS A 393 4.20 18.13 -5.85
N SER A 394 4.93 19.11 -5.31
CA SER A 394 5.05 19.33 -3.86
C SER A 394 4.07 20.41 -3.44
N VAL A 395 3.13 20.10 -2.53
CA VAL A 395 2.05 21.01 -2.12
C VAL A 395 1.96 21.09 -0.59
N VAL A 396 1.75 22.31 -0.08
CA VAL A 396 1.29 22.57 1.28
C VAL A 396 -0.16 23.05 1.20
N CYS A 397 -1.03 22.58 2.11
CA CYS A 397 -2.39 23.09 2.25
C CYS A 397 -2.71 23.32 3.73
N GLU A 398 -3.31 24.46 4.07
CA GLU A 398 -3.67 24.86 5.43
C GLU A 398 -5.15 25.29 5.57
N ALA A 399 -5.68 25.22 6.79
CA ALA A 399 -6.94 25.84 7.17
C ALA A 399 -6.93 26.27 8.64
N LEU A 400 -7.65 27.34 8.95
CA LEU A 400 -8.03 27.71 10.32
C LEU A 400 -9.44 27.19 10.58
N ILE A 401 -9.63 26.37 11.61
CA ILE A 401 -10.92 25.79 12.00
C ILE A 401 -11.34 26.35 13.35
N LYS A 402 -12.50 27.03 13.38
CA LYS A 402 -12.94 27.81 14.56
C LYS A 402 -13.47 26.92 15.68
N GLU A 403 -13.38 27.39 16.94
CA GLU A 403 -13.80 26.64 18.13
C GLU A 403 -15.22 26.04 18.01
N GLU A 404 -16.19 26.83 17.56
CA GLU A 404 -17.57 26.39 17.41
C GLU A 404 -17.72 25.31 16.33
N VAL A 405 -16.87 25.34 15.30
CA VAL A 405 -16.86 24.33 14.22
C VAL A 405 -16.23 23.02 14.71
N VAL A 406 -15.16 23.10 15.51
CA VAL A 406 -14.56 21.92 16.15
C VAL A 406 -15.57 21.24 17.10
N LYS A 407 -16.30 22.02 17.89
CA LYS A 407 -17.36 21.52 18.79
C LYS A 407 -18.59 21.00 18.02
N GLN A 408 -19.13 21.77 17.07
CA GLN A 408 -20.43 21.47 16.45
C GLN A 408 -20.34 20.52 15.24
N VAL A 409 -19.32 20.64 14.37
CA VAL A 409 -19.17 19.78 13.19
C VAL A 409 -18.29 18.57 13.51
N LEU A 410 -17.13 18.82 14.13
CA LEU A 410 -16.12 17.80 14.39
C LEU A 410 -16.34 17.02 15.70
N LYS A 411 -17.23 17.50 16.58
CA LYS A 411 -17.68 16.83 17.82
C LYS A 411 -16.52 16.49 18.78
N THR A 412 -15.51 17.36 18.83
CA THR A 412 -14.31 17.22 19.68
C THR A 412 -13.89 18.60 20.22
N ASN A 413 -12.66 18.74 20.73
CA ASN A 413 -12.04 20.01 21.13
C ASN A 413 -10.61 20.13 20.53
N VAL A 414 -10.05 21.34 20.53
CA VAL A 414 -8.74 21.63 19.92
C VAL A 414 -7.59 20.91 20.64
N ALA A 415 -7.55 20.93 21.97
CA ALA A 415 -6.48 20.32 22.74
C ALA A 415 -6.34 18.81 22.45
N ALA A 416 -7.46 18.09 22.43
CA ALA A 416 -7.50 16.65 22.10
C ALA A 416 -7.08 16.35 20.65
N LEU A 417 -7.27 17.28 19.71
CA LEU A 417 -6.79 17.13 18.32
C LEU A 417 -5.27 17.34 18.22
N VAL A 418 -4.74 18.38 18.87
CA VAL A 418 -3.30 18.67 18.90
C VAL A 418 -2.53 17.55 19.62
N GLU A 419 -3.00 17.12 20.78
CA GLU A 419 -2.44 15.99 21.52
C GLU A 419 -2.47 14.69 20.69
N LEU A 420 -3.61 14.36 20.07
CA LEU A 420 -3.71 13.18 19.22
C LEU A 420 -2.77 13.28 17.99
N ASN A 421 -2.59 14.45 17.38
CA ASN A 421 -1.66 14.60 16.26
C ASN A 421 -0.20 14.39 16.70
N MET A 422 0.20 14.99 17.83
CA MET A 422 1.50 14.77 18.44
C MET A 422 1.76 13.30 18.78
N LEU A 423 0.80 12.61 19.39
CA LEU A 423 0.96 11.22 19.84
C LEU A 423 0.80 10.19 18.70
N LYS A 424 -0.16 10.36 17.79
CA LYS A 424 -0.39 9.44 16.66
C LYS A 424 0.51 9.77 15.47
N ASN A 425 0.29 10.92 14.83
CA ASN A 425 0.81 11.23 13.51
C ASN A 425 2.30 11.56 13.52
N LEU A 426 2.83 12.07 14.63
CA LEU A 426 4.25 12.32 14.81
C LEU A 426 4.93 11.20 15.61
N THR A 427 4.58 11.05 16.90
CA THR A 427 5.26 10.10 17.79
C THR A 427 5.04 8.64 17.39
N GLY A 428 3.79 8.24 17.14
CA GLY A 428 3.46 6.89 16.70
C GLY A 428 4.11 6.51 15.37
N SER A 429 4.08 7.40 14.38
CA SER A 429 4.77 7.20 13.10
C SER A 429 6.30 7.15 13.25
N ALA A 430 6.89 7.92 14.15
CA ALA A 430 8.33 7.84 14.46
C ALA A 430 8.70 6.51 15.13
N VAL A 431 7.92 6.04 16.11
CA VAL A 431 8.09 4.73 16.75
C VAL A 431 7.94 3.57 15.75
N ALA A 432 7.05 3.72 14.76
CA ALA A 432 6.87 2.76 13.68
C ALA A 432 7.96 2.83 12.58
N GLY A 433 8.90 3.77 12.64
CA GLY A 433 9.91 3.99 11.60
C GLY A 433 9.31 4.43 10.25
N ALA A 434 8.15 5.10 10.26
CA ALA A 434 7.39 5.40 9.06
C ALA A 434 8.11 6.41 8.13
N LEU A 435 8.18 6.06 6.85
CA LEU A 435 8.79 6.89 5.81
C LEU A 435 7.73 7.76 5.13
N GLY A 436 7.70 9.06 5.44
CA GLY A 436 6.72 10.02 4.91
C GLY A 436 5.27 9.80 5.37
N GLY A 437 5.02 8.84 6.26
CA GLY A 437 3.70 8.46 6.79
C GLY A 437 3.32 9.19 8.08
N PHE A 438 3.47 10.51 8.12
CA PHE A 438 3.22 11.33 9.33
C PHE A 438 1.78 11.89 9.34
N ASN A 439 0.80 11.03 9.03
CA ASN A 439 -0.61 11.38 8.79
C ASN A 439 -1.58 10.28 9.25
N ALA A 440 -2.89 10.53 9.12
CA ALA A 440 -3.95 9.62 9.53
C ALA A 440 -4.38 8.63 8.44
N HIS A 441 -4.71 9.11 7.24
CA HIS A 441 -5.18 8.28 6.11
C HIS A 441 -5.06 8.98 4.74
N ALA A 442 -4.01 9.79 4.51
CA ALA A 442 -3.81 10.47 3.23
C ALA A 442 -3.93 9.52 2.01
N SER A 443 -3.45 8.28 2.16
CA SER A 443 -3.58 7.18 1.19
C SER A 443 -5.02 6.88 0.76
N ASN A 444 -6.01 6.92 1.66
CA ASN A 444 -7.39 6.60 1.31
C ASN A 444 -7.98 7.71 0.40
N ILE A 445 -7.67 8.96 0.71
CA ILE A 445 -8.13 10.12 -0.07
C ILE A 445 -7.44 10.15 -1.45
N VAL A 446 -6.12 10.02 -1.48
CA VAL A 446 -5.31 9.97 -2.71
C VAL A 446 -5.80 8.84 -3.61
N SER A 447 -5.90 7.61 -3.10
CA SER A 447 -6.38 6.45 -3.87
C SER A 447 -7.77 6.67 -4.46
N ALA A 448 -8.72 7.18 -3.66
CA ALA A 448 -10.09 7.37 -4.11
C ALA A 448 -10.22 8.44 -5.22
N ILE A 449 -9.45 9.54 -5.12
CA ILE A 449 -9.40 10.56 -6.18
C ILE A 449 -8.66 10.01 -7.40
N TYR A 450 -7.58 9.25 -7.22
CA TYR A 450 -6.75 8.72 -8.31
C TYR A 450 -7.54 7.76 -9.20
N ILE A 451 -8.28 6.81 -8.59
CA ILE A 451 -9.15 5.87 -9.31
C ILE A 451 -10.30 6.62 -10.02
N ALA A 452 -10.89 7.63 -9.36
CA ALA A 452 -11.96 8.44 -9.96
C ALA A 452 -11.48 9.28 -11.15
N THR A 453 -10.26 9.81 -11.11
CA THR A 453 -9.74 10.78 -12.10
C THR A 453 -8.73 10.18 -13.10
N GLY A 454 -8.54 8.87 -13.10
CA GLY A 454 -7.73 8.16 -14.09
C GLY A 454 -6.22 8.33 -13.93
N GLN A 455 -5.76 8.58 -12.70
CA GLN A 455 -4.35 8.55 -12.33
C GLN A 455 -3.89 7.09 -12.18
N ASP A 456 -2.60 6.86 -11.95
CA ASP A 456 -2.03 5.53 -11.70
C ASP A 456 -2.14 5.17 -10.21
N PRO A 457 -2.98 4.20 -9.79
CA PRO A 457 -3.20 3.94 -8.37
C PRO A 457 -1.95 3.42 -7.63
N ALA A 458 -0.96 2.88 -8.33
CA ALA A 458 0.29 2.44 -7.71
C ALA A 458 1.22 3.62 -7.34
N GLN A 459 1.00 4.82 -7.89
CA GLN A 459 1.69 6.04 -7.47
C GLN A 459 1.22 6.55 -6.09
N ASN A 460 0.10 6.04 -5.56
CA ASN A 460 -0.34 6.31 -4.19
C ASN A 460 0.74 6.02 -3.13
N VAL A 461 1.65 5.06 -3.38
CA VAL A 461 2.77 4.70 -2.49
C VAL A 461 3.64 5.91 -2.09
N GLU A 462 3.79 6.88 -2.99
CA GLU A 462 4.60 8.08 -2.78
C GLU A 462 3.75 9.36 -2.81
N SER A 463 2.64 9.34 -3.53
CA SER A 463 1.66 10.44 -3.58
C SER A 463 0.84 10.58 -2.30
N SER A 464 0.86 9.58 -1.41
CA SER A 464 0.30 9.66 -0.06
C SER A 464 1.33 10.02 1.02
N HIS A 465 2.60 10.27 0.65
CA HIS A 465 3.55 10.92 1.56
C HIS A 465 2.96 12.24 2.05
N CYS A 466 2.75 12.35 3.35
CA CYS A 466 2.09 13.49 3.98
C CYS A 466 2.53 13.62 5.44
N ILE A 467 2.88 14.83 5.86
CA ILE A 467 2.92 15.23 7.27
C ILE A 467 1.73 16.13 7.58
N THR A 468 0.97 15.75 8.60
CA THR A 468 -0.17 16.52 9.13
C THR A 468 0.28 17.24 10.40
N MET A 469 0.14 18.56 10.43
CA MET A 469 0.40 19.40 11.60
C MET A 469 -0.90 19.98 12.14
N MET A 470 -0.99 20.12 13.46
CA MET A 470 -2.14 20.67 14.18
C MET A 470 -1.63 21.54 15.32
N GLU A 471 -2.05 22.80 15.36
CA GLU A 471 -1.61 23.78 16.35
C GLU A 471 -2.81 24.52 16.97
N ALA A 472 -2.73 24.76 18.27
CA ALA A 472 -3.74 25.51 19.01
C ALA A 472 -3.44 27.01 18.91
N VAL A 473 -4.33 27.77 18.27
CA VAL A 473 -4.16 29.20 18.00
C VAL A 473 -5.33 30.01 18.58
N ASN A 474 -5.25 31.35 18.52
CA ASN A 474 -6.25 32.26 19.12
C ASN A 474 -6.54 31.92 20.60
N GLU A 475 -5.49 31.92 21.42
CA GLU A 475 -5.54 31.53 22.86
C GLU A 475 -6.01 30.07 23.10
N GLY A 476 -5.89 29.22 22.08
CA GLY A 476 -6.29 27.81 22.12
C GLY A 476 -7.76 27.54 21.78
N ARG A 477 -8.51 28.57 21.38
CA ARG A 477 -9.89 28.43 20.88
C ARG A 477 -9.93 27.75 19.51
N ASP A 478 -9.05 28.16 18.61
CA ASP A 478 -9.10 27.74 17.21
C ASP A 478 -7.97 26.76 16.88
N LEU A 479 -8.19 25.92 15.88
CA LEU A 479 -7.23 24.94 15.37
C LEU A 479 -6.65 25.45 14.05
N HIS A 480 -5.34 25.68 14.00
CA HIS A 480 -4.63 25.63 12.72
C HIS A 480 -4.37 24.16 12.38
N ILE A 481 -4.64 23.78 11.14
CA ILE A 481 -4.30 22.47 10.59
C ILE A 481 -3.62 22.68 9.24
N SER A 482 -2.54 21.93 8.98
CA SER A 482 -1.93 21.86 7.65
C SER A 482 -1.49 20.45 7.28
N VAL A 483 -1.39 20.22 5.97
CA VAL A 483 -0.80 19.03 5.37
C VAL A 483 0.30 19.44 4.40
N THR A 484 1.44 18.77 4.46
CA THR A 484 2.54 18.94 3.50
C THR A 484 2.79 17.62 2.77
N MET A 485 2.60 17.64 1.46
CA MET A 485 2.68 16.48 0.56
C MET A 485 3.76 16.72 -0.50
N PRO A 486 4.99 16.22 -0.31
CA PRO A 486 6.12 16.59 -1.18
C PRO A 486 6.12 15.91 -2.55
N SER A 487 5.34 14.84 -2.74
CA SER A 487 5.48 13.95 -3.91
C SER A 487 4.18 13.51 -4.59
N ILE A 488 3.25 14.44 -4.88
CA ILE A 488 1.98 14.15 -5.56
C ILE A 488 2.19 13.94 -7.07
N GLU A 489 1.87 12.75 -7.59
CA GLU A 489 2.13 12.36 -8.99
C GLU A 489 0.87 12.40 -9.88
N VAL A 490 0.33 13.60 -10.12
CA VAL A 490 -0.87 13.76 -10.96
C VAL A 490 -0.61 14.35 -12.36
N GLY A 491 -1.52 14.00 -13.28
CA GLY A 491 -1.68 14.61 -14.59
C GLY A 491 -3.15 14.57 -15.04
N THR A 492 -3.50 15.41 -16.00
CA THR A 492 -4.86 15.50 -16.58
C THR A 492 -4.89 15.05 -18.04
N VAL A 493 -3.75 14.57 -18.56
CA VAL A 493 -3.54 14.10 -19.94
C VAL A 493 -2.74 12.79 -19.96
N GLY A 494 -3.26 11.79 -20.68
CA GLY A 494 -2.61 10.50 -20.92
C GLY A 494 -2.88 9.45 -19.84
N GLY A 495 -2.74 8.18 -20.20
CA GLY A 495 -3.15 7.07 -19.33
C GLY A 495 -4.66 7.07 -19.10
N GLY A 496 -5.10 6.75 -17.89
CA GLY A 496 -6.53 6.62 -17.56
C GLY A 496 -7.36 7.90 -17.70
N THR A 497 -6.76 9.10 -17.79
CA THR A 497 -7.48 10.38 -17.81
C THR A 497 -8.36 10.59 -19.04
N GLN A 498 -8.10 9.83 -20.11
CA GLN A 498 -8.86 9.88 -21.37
C GLN A 498 -10.14 9.05 -21.34
N LEU A 499 -10.24 8.06 -20.45
CA LEU A 499 -11.39 7.15 -20.35
C LEU A 499 -12.63 7.94 -19.90
N ALA A 500 -13.80 7.65 -20.49
CA ALA A 500 -14.96 8.53 -20.42
C ALA A 500 -15.37 8.93 -18.99
N SER A 501 -15.46 7.97 -18.07
CA SER A 501 -15.83 8.19 -16.67
C SER A 501 -14.81 9.01 -15.90
N GLN A 502 -13.52 8.69 -16.08
CA GLN A 502 -12.39 9.39 -15.46
C GLN A 502 -12.28 10.83 -15.98
N SER A 503 -12.47 11.00 -17.29
CA SER A 503 -12.51 12.29 -17.96
C SER A 503 -13.69 13.16 -17.50
N ALA A 504 -14.84 12.56 -17.19
CA ALA A 504 -15.97 13.26 -16.58
C ALA A 504 -15.68 13.71 -15.14
N CYS A 505 -14.98 12.90 -14.34
CA CYS A 505 -14.54 13.28 -12.99
C CYS A 505 -13.52 14.43 -13.01
N LEU A 506 -12.57 14.42 -13.95
CA LEU A 506 -11.67 15.56 -14.18
C LEU A 506 -12.40 16.82 -14.66
N ASN A 507 -13.51 16.67 -15.39
CA ASN A 507 -14.36 17.78 -15.84
C ASN A 507 -15.16 18.38 -14.68
N MET A 508 -15.63 17.57 -13.73
CA MET A 508 -16.28 18.03 -12.49
C MET A 508 -15.37 18.92 -11.65
N LEU A 509 -14.06 18.65 -11.67
CA LEU A 509 -13.02 19.45 -11.01
C LEU A 509 -12.51 20.64 -11.85
N GLY A 510 -13.01 20.83 -13.08
CA GLY A 510 -12.57 21.90 -13.98
C GLY A 510 -11.17 21.72 -14.60
N VAL A 511 -10.52 20.57 -14.41
CA VAL A 511 -9.11 20.32 -14.79
C VAL A 511 -8.93 19.34 -15.96
N LYS A 512 -9.99 18.99 -16.68
CA LYS A 512 -9.92 18.04 -17.81
C LYS A 512 -8.94 18.50 -18.91
N GLY A 513 -7.99 17.63 -19.26
CA GLY A 513 -7.09 17.82 -20.39
C GLY A 513 -6.00 18.88 -20.17
N ALA A 514 -5.29 19.21 -21.26
CA ALA A 514 -4.19 20.18 -21.24
C ALA A 514 -4.69 21.62 -21.14
N ASN A 515 -4.02 22.43 -20.32
CA ASN A 515 -4.21 23.87 -20.33
C ASN A 515 -3.44 24.47 -21.52
N LYS A 516 -4.13 25.19 -22.41
CA LYS A 516 -3.55 25.73 -23.65
C LYS A 516 -2.73 27.01 -23.41
N GLU A 517 -3.07 27.79 -22.40
CA GLU A 517 -2.45 29.10 -22.11
C GLU A 517 -1.29 28.93 -21.13
N PHE A 518 -1.48 28.11 -20.09
CA PHE A 518 -0.52 27.89 -19.02
C PHE A 518 -0.25 26.39 -18.81
N PRO A 519 0.57 25.74 -19.66
CA PRO A 519 0.81 24.30 -19.59
C PRO A 519 1.18 23.80 -18.18
N GLY A 520 0.51 22.73 -17.77
CA GLY A 520 0.60 22.16 -16.41
C GLY A 520 -0.32 22.81 -15.38
N ALA A 521 -1.05 23.87 -15.69
CA ALA A 521 -1.92 24.53 -14.71
C ALA A 521 -3.07 23.61 -14.25
N ASN A 522 -3.62 22.78 -15.13
CA ASN A 522 -4.70 21.85 -14.77
C ASN A 522 -4.16 20.73 -13.87
N ALA A 523 -2.98 20.19 -14.20
CA ALA A 523 -2.32 19.19 -13.35
C ALA A 523 -1.84 19.77 -11.99
N ARG A 524 -1.41 21.04 -11.95
CA ARG A 524 -1.05 21.73 -10.70
C ARG A 524 -2.28 21.94 -9.82
N LEU A 525 -3.40 22.38 -10.40
CA LEU A 525 -4.68 22.53 -9.69
C LEU A 525 -5.24 21.18 -9.20
N LEU A 526 -5.08 20.09 -9.97
CA LEU A 526 -5.46 18.76 -9.49
C LEU A 526 -4.65 18.35 -8.24
N ALA A 527 -3.36 18.70 -8.15
CA ALA A 527 -2.55 18.41 -6.97
C ALA A 527 -2.96 19.22 -5.74
N THR A 528 -3.36 20.50 -5.91
CA THR A 528 -3.86 21.30 -4.78
C THR A 528 -5.23 20.84 -4.31
N ILE A 529 -6.13 20.45 -5.22
CA ILE A 529 -7.41 19.80 -4.89
C ILE A 529 -7.18 18.48 -4.13
N VAL A 530 -6.22 17.65 -4.54
CA VAL A 530 -5.83 16.43 -3.79
C VAL A 530 -5.35 16.79 -2.38
N ALA A 531 -4.45 17.77 -2.23
CA ALA A 531 -3.94 18.18 -0.92
C ALA A 531 -5.03 18.77 0.01
N GLY A 532 -5.92 19.62 -0.51
CA GLY A 532 -7.07 20.14 0.23
C GLY A 532 -8.10 19.07 0.61
N SER A 533 -8.25 18.05 -0.23
CA SER A 533 -9.07 16.87 0.09
C SER A 533 -8.43 16.01 1.17
N VAL A 534 -7.10 15.85 1.16
CA VAL A 534 -6.35 15.18 2.23
C VAL A 534 -6.51 15.95 3.54
N LEU A 535 -6.37 17.28 3.52
CA LEU A 535 -6.61 18.14 4.69
C LEU A 535 -8.01 17.94 5.29
N ALA A 536 -9.05 17.90 4.45
CA ALA A 536 -10.42 17.59 4.86
C ALA A 536 -10.55 16.18 5.47
N GLY A 537 -9.95 15.18 4.83
CA GLY A 537 -9.93 13.80 5.31
C GLY A 537 -9.26 13.68 6.67
N GLU A 538 -8.06 14.23 6.83
CA GLU A 538 -7.25 14.22 8.06
C GLU A 538 -8.03 14.85 9.22
N LEU A 539 -8.55 16.08 9.02
CA LEU A 539 -9.33 16.82 10.01
C LEU A 539 -10.52 15.99 10.54
N SER A 540 -11.25 15.33 9.64
CA SER A 540 -12.45 14.56 10.00
C SER A 540 -12.12 13.23 10.69
N LEU A 541 -11.10 12.50 10.21
CA LEU A 541 -10.70 11.23 10.82
C LEU A 541 -10.07 11.44 12.20
N MET A 542 -9.14 12.39 12.35
CA MET A 542 -8.53 12.71 13.64
C MET A 542 -9.59 13.13 14.66
N SER A 543 -10.60 13.89 14.23
CA SER A 543 -11.75 14.24 15.07
C SER A 543 -12.61 13.04 15.47
N ALA A 544 -12.84 12.08 14.55
CA ALA A 544 -13.55 10.85 14.85
C ALA A 544 -12.78 9.90 15.79
N ILE A 545 -11.44 9.93 15.77
CA ILE A 545 -10.58 9.20 16.71
C ILE A 545 -10.60 9.89 18.08
N ALA A 546 -10.32 11.21 18.14
CA ALA A 546 -10.31 11.98 19.39
C ALA A 546 -11.65 11.93 20.15
N ALA A 547 -12.78 11.85 19.43
CA ALA A 547 -14.11 11.71 20.03
C ALA A 547 -14.54 10.25 20.33
N GLY A 548 -13.69 9.25 20.07
CA GLY A 548 -14.03 7.82 20.26
C GLY A 548 -15.13 7.29 19.34
N GLN A 549 -15.35 7.93 18.18
CA GLN A 549 -16.46 7.69 17.27
C GLN A 549 -16.13 6.74 16.09
N LEU A 550 -14.84 6.44 15.86
CA LEU A 550 -14.38 5.66 14.70
C LEU A 550 -15.12 4.32 14.53
N VAL A 551 -15.10 3.46 15.55
CA VAL A 551 -15.73 2.13 15.50
C VAL A 551 -17.24 2.22 15.26
N LYS A 552 -17.93 3.13 15.96
CA LYS A 552 -19.39 3.36 15.80
C LYS A 552 -19.75 3.82 14.39
N SER A 553 -18.86 4.57 13.74
CA SER A 553 -19.04 5.03 12.37
C SER A 553 -18.88 3.88 11.37
N HIS A 554 -17.77 3.13 11.42
CA HIS A 554 -17.57 2.00 10.51
C HIS A 554 -18.62 0.89 10.70
N MET A 555 -19.10 0.64 11.92
CA MET A 555 -20.19 -0.33 12.13
C MET A 555 -21.54 0.12 11.54
N LYS A 556 -21.75 1.42 11.33
CA LYS A 556 -22.98 1.97 10.74
C LYS A 556 -22.96 2.04 9.21
N TYR A 557 -21.80 2.26 8.59
CA TYR A 557 -21.68 2.50 7.14
C TYR A 557 -20.73 1.56 6.39
N ASN A 558 -19.86 0.80 7.08
CA ASN A 558 -18.90 -0.14 6.49
C ASN A 558 -19.21 -1.61 6.84
N ARG A 559 -20.37 -1.87 7.45
CA ARG A 559 -21.02 -3.19 7.51
C ARG A 559 -22.48 -3.00 7.11
N SER A 560 -23.03 -3.95 6.35
CA SER A 560 -24.43 -3.88 5.97
C SER A 560 -25.31 -4.38 7.13
N SER A 561 -26.33 -3.60 7.48
CA SER A 561 -27.37 -4.02 8.43
C SER A 561 -28.29 -5.10 7.86
N ARG A 562 -28.19 -5.42 6.55
CA ARG A 562 -28.89 -6.53 5.89
C ARG A 562 -28.27 -7.89 6.22
N ASP A 563 -26.98 -7.95 6.55
CA ASP A 563 -26.31 -9.20 6.93
C ASP A 563 -26.60 -9.56 8.39
N VAL A 564 -26.72 -8.55 9.25
CA VAL A 564 -27.07 -8.74 10.68
C VAL A 564 -28.52 -9.20 10.86
N THR A 565 -29.45 -8.75 10.00
CA THR A 565 -30.89 -9.09 10.08
C THR A 565 -31.24 -10.46 9.50
N LYS A 566 -30.26 -11.36 9.35
CA LYS A 566 -30.44 -12.77 8.94
C LYS A 566 -29.79 -13.78 9.91
N VAL A 567 -29.33 -13.33 11.09
CA VAL A 567 -28.67 -14.17 12.10
C VAL A 567 -29.28 -13.93 13.49
N CYS A 568 -30.60 -13.80 13.54
CA CYS A 568 -31.47 -13.79 14.73
C CYS A 568 -32.75 -14.55 14.38
#